data_AF-A0A1J5P5R8-F1
#
_entry.id   AF-A0A1J5P5R8-F1
#
_cell.length_a   1.000
_cell.length_b   1.000
_cell.length_c   1.000
_cell.angle_alpha   90.00
_cell.angle_beta   90.00
_cell.angle_gamma   90.00
#
_symmetry.space_group_name_H-M   'P 1'
#
loop_
_entity.id
_entity.type
_entity.pdbx_description
1 polymer ?
#
loop_
_entity_poly.entity_id
_entity_poly.type
_entity_poly.pdbx_seq_one_letter_code
_entity_poly.pdbx_strand_id
1 'polypeptide(L)' 'MIGNTEVRETLYPGVWWLTYYNAEGDIVADLLEITAVPEILKAPEEDIRDGLVRLRDLLTQSE' A
#
# COMPACT_ATOMS: atom_id res chain seq x y z
N MET A 1 -2.89 -17.13 -4.98
CA MET A 1 -3.49 -15.78 -5.14
C MET A 1 -3.06 -14.97 -3.92
N ILE A 2 -2.73 -13.70 -4.10
CA ILE A 2 -2.31 -12.83 -2.98
C ILE A 2 -3.54 -12.47 -2.15
N GLY A 3 -3.47 -12.71 -0.85
CA GLY A 3 -4.51 -12.32 0.10
C GLY A 3 -4.27 -10.90 0.63
N ASN A 4 -4.91 -10.59 1.74
CA ASN A 4 -4.74 -9.30 2.41
C ASN A 4 -3.30 -9.14 2.95
N THR A 5 -2.93 -7.90 3.22
CA THR A 5 -1.74 -7.57 4.02
C THR A 5 -2.17 -6.68 5.16
N GLU A 6 -1.77 -7.02 6.37
CA GLU A 6 -1.91 -6.16 7.55
C GLU A 6 -0.63 -5.37 7.75
N VAL A 7 -0.77 -4.04 7.91
CA VAL A 7 0.34 -3.12 8.13
C VAL A 7 0.04 -2.32 9.40
N ARG A 8 0.91 -2.40 10.40
CA ARG A 8 0.72 -1.75 11.71
C ARG A 8 2.00 -1.06 12.17
N GLU A 9 1.91 0.21 12.54
CA GLU A 9 3.01 0.86 13.28
C GLU A 9 3.02 0.35 14.72
N THR A 10 4.21 0.12 15.25
CA THR A 10 4.39 -0.30 16.65
C THR A 10 4.37 0.92 17.60
N LEU A 11 4.65 0.69 18.89
CA LEU A 11 4.88 1.78 19.85
C LEU A 11 6.17 2.57 19.57
N TYR A 12 7.05 2.06 18.70
CA TYR A 12 8.28 2.72 18.29
C TYR A 12 8.09 3.33 16.90
N PRO A 13 8.09 4.67 16.77
CA PRO A 13 7.88 5.34 15.48
C PRO A 13 8.88 4.86 14.43
N GLY A 14 8.38 4.57 13.23
CA GLY A 14 9.17 4.05 12.13
C GLY A 14 9.53 2.56 12.22
N VAL A 15 9.01 1.83 13.22
CA VAL A 15 9.06 0.36 13.28
C VAL A 15 7.67 -0.20 12.99
N TRP A 16 7.56 -0.94 11.90
CA TRP A 16 6.31 -1.44 11.34
C TRP A 16 6.27 -2.96 11.34
N TRP A 17 5.11 -3.51 11.64
CA TRP A 17 4.82 -4.94 11.59
C TRP A 17 3.93 -5.22 10.37
N LEU A 18 4.45 -6.00 9.43
CA LEU A 18 3.77 -6.39 8.19
C LEU A 18 3.47 -7.89 8.23
N THR A 19 2.19 -8.24 8.11
CA THR A 19 1.73 -9.63 7.99
C THR A 19 1.09 -9.83 6.62
N TYR A 20 1.66 -10.73 5.82
CA TYR A 20 1.18 -11.07 4.49
C TYR A 20 0.40 -12.38 4.56
N TYR A 21 -0.77 -12.41 3.93
CA TYR A 21 -1.63 -13.60 3.87
C TYR A 21 -1.74 -14.12 2.44
N ASN A 22 -1.89 -15.44 2.27
CA ASN A 22 -2.40 -16.01 1.03
C ASN A 22 -3.93 -15.79 0.91
N ALA A 23 -4.51 -16.19 -0.22
CA ALA A 23 -5.94 -16.05 -0.44
C ALA A 23 -6.80 -16.93 0.48
N GLU A 24 -6.21 -17.99 1.04
CA GLU A 24 -6.83 -18.88 2.01
C GLU A 24 -6.79 -18.33 3.45
N GLY A 25 -6.06 -17.23 3.69
CA GLY A 25 -5.92 -16.58 4.99
C GLY A 25 -4.75 -17.09 5.85
N ASP A 26 -3.88 -17.94 5.31
CA ASP A 26 -2.65 -18.37 6.00
C ASP A 26 -1.56 -17.31 5.87
N ILE A 27 -0.76 -17.16 6.93
CA ILE A 27 0.39 -16.26 6.94
C ILE A 27 1.48 -16.82 6.03
N VAL A 28 1.88 -16.04 5.03
CA VAL A 28 2.99 -16.38 4.12
C VAL A 28 4.29 -15.66 4.47
N ALA A 29 4.19 -14.50 5.14
CA ALA A 29 5.34 -13.78 5.66
C ALA A 29 4.92 -12.90 6.85
N ASP A 30 5.81 -12.82 7.83
CA ASP A 30 5.63 -12.02 9.04
C ASP A 30 6.95 -11.27 9.31
N LEU A 31 6.93 -9.94 9.18
CA LEU A 31 8.12 -9.12 9.02
C LEU A 31 8.04 -7.82 9.84
N LEU A 32 9.19 -7.39 10.34
CA LEU A 32 9.39 -6.02 10.82
C LEU A 32 10.13 -5.20 9.78
N GLU A 33 9.60 -4.02 9.45
CA GLU A 33 10.22 -3.04 8.55
C GLU A 33 10.58 -1.78 9.36
N ILE A 34 11.82 -1.27 9.19
CA ILE A 34 12.29 -0.05 9.86
C ILE A 34 12.42 1.04 8.80
N THR A 35 11.44 1.93 8.74
CA THR A 35 11.32 2.96 7.69
C THR A 35 10.34 4.06 8.12
N ALA A 36 10.39 5.23 7.47
CA ALA A 36 9.41 6.27 7.68
C ALA A 36 8.00 5.88 7.18
N VAL A 37 7.94 5.17 6.05
CA VAL A 37 6.70 4.66 5.45
C VAL A 37 7.02 3.31 4.79
N PRO A 38 6.30 2.22 5.11
CA PRO A 38 6.44 0.91 4.47
C PRO A 38 6.32 0.98 2.96
N GLU A 39 7.15 0.24 2.25
CA GLU A 39 7.17 0.27 0.78
C GLU A 39 5.81 -0.12 0.18
N ILE A 40 5.11 -1.09 0.78
CA ILE A 40 3.80 -1.56 0.31
C ILE A 40 2.70 -0.47 0.34
N LEU A 41 2.88 0.59 1.15
CA LEU A 41 1.92 1.69 1.22
C LEU A 41 2.14 2.75 0.13
N LYS A 42 3.27 2.70 -0.59
CA LYS A 42 3.57 3.67 -1.65
C LYS A 42 2.88 3.26 -2.94
N ALA A 43 2.11 4.18 -3.52
CA ALA A 43 1.59 3.98 -4.86
C ALA A 43 2.75 4.01 -5.88
N PRO A 44 2.79 3.07 -6.84
CA PRO A 44 3.72 3.12 -7.96
C PRO A 44 3.61 4.45 -8.73
N GLU A 45 4.73 4.95 -9.27
CA GLU A 45 4.73 6.21 -10.00
C GLU A 45 3.82 6.19 -11.23
N GLU A 46 3.69 5.04 -11.90
CA GLU A 46 2.79 4.86 -13.03
C GLU A 46 1.32 5.02 -12.63
N ASP A 47 0.89 4.41 -11.51
CA ASP A 47 -0.47 4.54 -11.00
C ASP A 47 -0.80 5.99 -10.61
N ILE A 48 0.19 6.73 -10.07
CA ILE A 48 0.05 8.15 -9.76
C ILE A 48 -0.15 8.96 -11.04
N ARG A 49 0.65 8.71 -12.09
CA ARG A 49 0.52 9.39 -13.39
C ARG A 49 -0.83 9.09 -14.02
N ASP A 50 -1.27 7.85 -14.02
CA ASP A 50 -2.57 7.44 -14.56
C ASP A 50 -3.72 8.06 -13.76
N GLY A 51 -3.59 8.13 -12.44
CA GLY A 51 -4.53 8.84 -11.58
C GLY A 51 -4.65 10.32 -11.94
N LEU A 52 -3.53 10.99 -12.24
CA LEU A 52 -3.53 12.40 -12.66
C LEU A 52 -4.24 12.60 -14.02
N VAL A 53 -4.04 11.70 -14.97
CA VAL A 53 -4.75 11.74 -16.26
C VAL A 53 -6.26 11.65 -16.03
N ARG A 54 -6.71 10.61 -15.30
CA ARG A 54 -8.14 10.42 -14.99
C ARG A 54 -8.75 11.62 -14.27
N LEU A 55 -8.02 12.22 -13.33
CA LEU A 55 -8.47 13.41 -12.60
C LEU A 55 -8.65 14.62 -13.54
N ARG A 56 -7.73 14.84 -14.48
CA ARG A 56 -7.83 15.94 -15.46
C ARG A 56 -9.00 15.76 -16.42
N ASP A 57 -9.21 14.54 -16.89
CA ASP A 57 -10.34 14.23 -17.76
C ASP A 57 -11.67 14.53 -17.07
N LEU A 58 -11.81 14.13 -15.79
CA LEU A 58 -12.99 14.43 -14.98
C LEU A 58 -13.23 15.94 -14.82
N LEU A 59 -12.19 16.72 -14.55
CA LEU A 59 -12.30 18.18 -14.38
C LEU A 59 -12.66 18.90 -15.69
N THR A 60 -12.24 18.37 -16.83
CA THR A 60 -12.54 18.95 -18.16
C THR A 60 -13.95 18.59 -18.65
N GLN A 61 -14.50 17.47 -18.19
CA GLN A 61 -15.88 17.04 -18.52
C GLN A 61 -16.96 17.73 -17.68
N SER A 62 -16.58 18.47 -16.62
CA SER A 62 -17.50 19.21 -15.75
C SER A 62 -17.78 20.66 -16.19
N GLU A 63 -17.35 21.05 -17.39
CA GLU A 63 -17.74 22.28 -18.10
C GLU A 63 -18.81 22.00 -19.17
#